data_AF-A0A3R6FZ97-F1
#
_entry.id   AF-A0A3R6FZ97-F1
#
_cell.length_a   1.000
_cell.length_b   1.000
_cell.length_c   1.000
_cell.angle_alpha   90.00
_cell.angle_beta   90.00
_cell.angle_gamma   90.00
#
_symmetry.space_group_name_H-M   'P 1'
#
loop_
_entity.id
_entity.type
_entity.pdbx_description
1 polymer ?
#
loop_
_entity_poly.entity_id
_entity_poly.type
_entity_poly.pdbx_seq_one_letter_code
_entity_poly.pdbx_strand_id
1 'polypeptide(L)'
;MIIRDGEIALSKSLSVIEFNKTLLSEKENELKLKMKELEDNVVTIQSLMLEKKQLGESLAQRCKVLNEEIVTLQSEIENKDFLYENKQHELQLKRDELENTEAKIEFIEYEKQQLKSVYSAQADALDKQITILQSDIKAKESVIKNLRNKSRGFLRKYLENNYPQMKKLYDKGDVVVKYSDKEWEVFEELFCSIYPKLIPKLCKNYPKMNKKEQRFCCLLLLGVKTAKISAIMDLEPNTISKYPTNIQEKYFESYGKKSLEDILLSIV
;
A
#
# COMPACT_ATOMS: atom_id res chain seq x y z
N MET A 1 -153.28 -24.30 -26.80
CA MET A 1 -151.92 -24.42 -27.37
C MET A 1 -151.05 -23.19 -27.11
N ILE A 2 -151.61 -21.97 -27.11
CA ILE A 2 -150.86 -20.68 -27.04
C ILE A 2 -150.23 -20.36 -25.67
N ILE A 3 -150.79 -20.86 -24.54
CA ILE A 3 -150.28 -20.54 -23.18
C ILE A 3 -148.99 -21.31 -22.85
N ARG A 4 -148.85 -22.55 -23.32
CA ARG A 4 -147.69 -23.40 -23.06
C ARG A 4 -146.44 -22.92 -23.80
N ASP A 5 -146.60 -22.35 -24.99
CA ASP A 5 -145.50 -21.75 -25.77
C ASP A 5 -145.00 -20.44 -25.15
N GLY A 6 -145.88 -19.68 -24.49
CA GLY A 6 -145.53 -18.48 -23.73
C GLY A 6 -144.73 -18.77 -22.46
N GLU A 7 -145.09 -19.82 -21.72
CA GLU A 7 -144.34 -20.28 -20.53
C GLU A 7 -142.95 -20.83 -20.88
N ILE A 8 -142.82 -21.55 -22.00
CA ILE A 8 -141.53 -22.04 -22.52
C ILE A 8 -140.65 -20.86 -22.97
N ALA A 9 -141.23 -19.83 -23.59
CA ALA A 9 -140.51 -18.63 -23.99
C ALA A 9 -140.03 -17.82 -22.76
N LEU A 10 -140.85 -17.73 -21.71
CA LEU A 10 -140.51 -17.04 -20.46
C LEU A 10 -139.44 -17.78 -19.65
N SER A 11 -139.51 -19.11 -19.59
CA SER A 11 -138.49 -19.96 -18.97
C SER A 11 -137.15 -19.89 -19.71
N LYS A 12 -137.15 -19.89 -21.05
CA LYS A 12 -135.94 -19.67 -21.86
C LYS A 12 -135.36 -18.27 -21.65
N SER A 13 -136.21 -17.24 -21.58
CA SER A 13 -135.80 -15.86 -21.29
C SER A 13 -135.13 -15.74 -19.90
N LEU A 14 -135.73 -16.34 -18.87
CA LEU A 14 -135.17 -16.39 -17.51
C LEU A 14 -133.82 -17.13 -17.47
N SER A 15 -133.71 -18.27 -18.16
CA SER A 15 -132.46 -19.02 -18.26
C SER A 15 -131.35 -18.23 -18.98
N VAL A 16 -131.69 -17.49 -20.04
CA VAL A 16 -130.75 -16.59 -20.74
C VAL A 16 -130.32 -15.43 -19.84
N ILE A 17 -131.24 -14.85 -19.06
CA ILE A 17 -130.94 -13.79 -18.10
C ILE A 17 -130.00 -14.30 -17.00
N GLU A 18 -130.24 -15.51 -16.49
CA GLU A 18 -129.43 -16.13 -15.45
C GLU A 18 -128.02 -16.49 -15.98
N PHE A 19 -127.93 -17.00 -17.21
CA PHE A 19 -126.65 -17.20 -17.91
C PHE A 19 -125.89 -15.88 -18.12
N ASN A 20 -126.57 -14.83 -18.59
CA ASN A 20 -125.95 -13.51 -18.80
C ASN A 20 -125.45 -12.88 -17.49
N LYS A 21 -126.17 -13.07 -16.37
CA LYS A 21 -125.73 -12.63 -15.04
C LYS A 21 -124.45 -13.36 -14.58
N THR A 22 -124.39 -14.66 -14.79
CA THR A 22 -123.20 -15.46 -14.47
C THR A 22 -122.00 -15.04 -15.32
N LEU A 23 -122.20 -14.87 -16.63
CA LEU A 23 -121.17 -14.41 -17.56
C LEU A 23 -120.66 -13.00 -17.19
N LEU A 24 -121.57 -12.09 -16.81
CA LEU A 24 -121.21 -10.74 -16.35
C LEU A 24 -120.36 -10.80 -15.08
N SER A 25 -120.74 -11.62 -14.10
CA SER A 25 -119.99 -11.84 -12.85
C SER A 25 -118.60 -12.43 -13.10
N GLU A 26 -118.49 -13.40 -14.00
CA GLU A 26 -117.20 -13.96 -14.43
C GLU A 26 -116.31 -12.90 -15.08
N LYS A 27 -116.88 -12.06 -15.96
CA LYS A 27 -116.15 -10.97 -16.61
C LYS A 27 -115.74 -9.87 -15.64
N GLU A 28 -116.57 -9.55 -14.64
CA GLU A 28 -116.20 -8.64 -13.55
C GLU A 28 -115.07 -9.19 -12.70
N ASN A 29 -115.08 -10.50 -12.40
CA ASN A 29 -113.99 -11.15 -11.66
C ASN A 29 -112.69 -11.20 -12.47
N GLU A 30 -112.76 -11.49 -13.77
CA GLU A 30 -111.62 -11.43 -14.69
C GLU A 30 -111.03 -10.01 -14.75
N LEU A 31 -111.90 -9.00 -14.81
CA LEU A 31 -111.49 -7.59 -14.82
C LEU A 31 -110.83 -7.17 -13.50
N LYS A 32 -111.38 -7.57 -12.35
CA LYS A 32 -110.77 -7.34 -11.03
C LYS A 32 -109.38 -7.99 -10.91
N LEU A 33 -109.22 -9.20 -11.44
CA LEU A 33 -107.94 -9.90 -11.43
C LEU A 33 -106.90 -9.16 -12.29
N LYS A 34 -107.28 -8.72 -13.49
CA LYS A 34 -106.41 -7.91 -14.37
C LYS A 34 -106.07 -6.55 -13.78
N MET A 35 -107.01 -5.91 -13.07
CA MET A 35 -106.75 -4.65 -12.37
C MET A 35 -105.71 -4.84 -11.27
N LYS A 36 -105.81 -5.91 -10.47
CA LYS A 36 -104.82 -6.24 -9.45
C LYS A 36 -103.44 -6.53 -10.06
N GLU A 37 -103.39 -7.29 -11.15
CA GLU A 37 -102.14 -7.56 -11.88
C GLU A 37 -101.52 -6.27 -12.43
N LEU A 38 -102.33 -5.34 -12.93
CA LEU A 38 -101.87 -4.02 -13.36
C LEU A 38 -101.30 -3.20 -12.19
N GLU A 39 -101.96 -3.19 -11.03
CA GLU A 39 -101.47 -2.52 -9.82
C GLU A 39 -100.11 -3.10 -9.37
N ASP A 40 -99.99 -4.43 -9.30
CA ASP A 40 -98.75 -5.13 -8.94
C ASP A 40 -97.62 -4.82 -9.94
N ASN A 41 -97.94 -4.75 -11.24
CA ASN A 41 -97.00 -4.37 -12.29
C ASN A 41 -96.54 -2.90 -12.15
N VAL A 42 -97.45 -1.97 -11.82
CA VAL A 42 -97.10 -0.56 -11.60
C VAL A 42 -96.14 -0.42 -10.41
N VAL A 43 -96.41 -1.11 -9.30
CA VAL A 43 -95.51 -1.13 -8.14
C VAL A 43 -94.15 -1.70 -8.51
N THR A 44 -94.12 -2.80 -9.28
CA THR A 44 -92.86 -3.41 -9.76
C THR A 44 -92.06 -2.44 -10.63
N ILE A 45 -92.71 -1.76 -11.58
CA ILE A 45 -92.07 -0.76 -12.44
C ILE A 45 -91.51 0.41 -11.61
N GLN A 46 -92.23 0.89 -10.60
CA GLN A 46 -91.74 1.94 -9.70
C GLN A 46 -90.51 1.52 -8.91
N SER A 47 -90.50 0.30 -8.36
CA SER A 47 -89.35 -0.27 -7.66
C SER A 47 -88.13 -0.38 -8.59
N LEU A 48 -88.31 -0.92 -9.80
CA LEU A 48 -87.23 -1.03 -10.80
C LEU A 48 -86.69 0.35 -11.24
N MET A 49 -87.56 1.36 -11.36
CA MET A 49 -87.13 2.73 -11.67
C MET A 49 -86.26 3.32 -10.55
N LEU A 50 -86.62 3.05 -9.29
CA LEU A 50 -85.82 3.48 -8.14
C LEU A 50 -84.46 2.78 -8.09
N GLU A 51 -84.44 1.46 -8.27
CA GLU A 51 -83.19 0.68 -8.32
C GLU A 51 -82.27 1.16 -9.44
N LYS A 52 -82.81 1.39 -10.65
CA LYS A 52 -82.05 1.93 -11.78
C LYS A 52 -81.45 3.30 -11.46
N LYS A 53 -82.19 4.16 -10.77
CA LYS A 53 -81.69 5.48 -10.34
C LYS A 53 -80.53 5.35 -9.35
N GLN A 54 -80.70 4.51 -8.32
CA GLN A 54 -79.66 4.26 -7.31
C GLN A 54 -78.40 3.65 -7.94
N LEU A 55 -78.55 2.71 -8.88
CA LEU A 55 -77.43 2.15 -9.63
C LEU A 55 -76.71 3.22 -10.45
N GLY A 56 -77.45 4.11 -11.12
CA GLY A 56 -76.88 5.22 -11.88
C GLY A 56 -76.06 6.18 -11.01
N GLU A 57 -76.57 6.53 -9.82
CA GLU A 57 -75.87 7.36 -8.84
C GLU A 57 -74.60 6.66 -8.31
N SER A 58 -74.69 5.37 -8.00
CA SER A 58 -73.53 4.56 -7.56
C SER A 58 -72.44 4.48 -8.63
N LEU A 59 -72.82 4.24 -9.89
CA LEU A 59 -71.89 4.22 -11.02
C LEU A 59 -71.24 5.58 -11.24
N ALA A 60 -72.00 6.68 -11.20
CA ALA A 60 -71.46 8.02 -11.35
C ALA A 60 -70.43 8.34 -10.26
N GLN A 61 -70.72 7.98 -9.00
CA GLN A 61 -69.77 8.15 -7.90
C GLN A 61 -68.52 7.30 -8.09
N ARG A 62 -68.67 6.04 -8.54
CA ARG A 62 -67.52 5.16 -8.81
C ARG A 62 -66.65 5.69 -9.95
N CYS A 63 -67.24 6.21 -11.03
CA CYS A 63 -66.52 6.85 -12.13
C CYS A 63 -65.75 8.08 -11.65
N LYS A 64 -66.32 8.89 -10.76
CA LYS A 64 -65.63 10.05 -10.19
C LYS A 64 -64.37 9.64 -9.42
N VAL A 65 -64.49 8.67 -8.50
CA VAL A 65 -63.35 8.17 -7.71
C VAL A 65 -62.27 7.58 -8.62
N LEU A 66 -62.65 6.77 -9.61
CA LEU A 66 -61.69 6.19 -10.56
C LEU A 66 -60.95 7.27 -11.36
N ASN A 67 -61.63 8.35 -11.78
CA ASN A 67 -60.97 9.44 -12.49
C ASN A 67 -59.97 10.18 -11.59
N GLU A 68 -60.30 10.41 -10.32
CA GLU A 68 -59.37 11.02 -9.35
C GLU A 68 -58.14 10.13 -9.10
N GLU A 69 -58.33 8.80 -8.99
CA GLU A 69 -57.25 7.82 -8.89
C GLU A 69 -56.35 7.83 -10.15
N ILE A 70 -56.94 7.87 -11.35
CA ILE A 70 -56.20 7.92 -12.62
C ILE A 70 -55.33 9.18 -12.70
N VAL A 71 -55.88 10.35 -12.36
CA VAL A 71 -55.13 11.61 -12.38
C VAL A 71 -53.97 11.57 -11.39
N THR A 72 -54.18 11.01 -10.20
CA THR A 72 -53.13 10.87 -9.18
C THR A 72 -52.00 9.97 -9.69
N LEU A 73 -52.35 8.80 -10.25
CA LEU A 73 -51.37 7.86 -10.81
C LEU A 73 -50.60 8.46 -12.00
N GLN A 74 -51.27 9.23 -12.85
CA GLN A 74 -50.60 9.93 -13.97
C GLN A 74 -49.54 10.91 -13.46
N SER A 75 -49.86 11.71 -12.45
CA SER A 75 -48.90 12.63 -11.84
C SER A 75 -47.72 11.88 -11.19
N GLU A 76 -47.97 10.74 -10.54
CA GLU A 76 -46.89 9.91 -9.98
C GLU A 76 -45.97 9.32 -11.05
N ILE A 77 -46.52 8.91 -12.20
CA ILE A 77 -45.75 8.41 -13.34
C ILE A 77 -44.87 9.52 -13.90
N GLU A 78 -45.43 10.70 -14.19
CA GLU A 78 -44.69 11.84 -14.71
C GLU A 78 -43.53 12.25 -13.79
N ASN A 79 -43.75 12.25 -12.47
CA ASN A 79 -42.71 12.54 -11.49
C ASN A 79 -41.59 11.48 -11.50
N LYS A 80 -41.95 10.19 -11.66
CA LYS A 80 -40.96 9.10 -11.74
C LYS A 80 -40.17 9.15 -13.04
N ASP A 81 -40.81 9.50 -14.15
CA ASP A 81 -40.15 9.64 -15.45
C ASP A 81 -39.12 10.79 -15.41
N PHE A 82 -39.49 11.93 -14.82
CA PHE A 82 -38.55 13.05 -14.62
C PHE A 82 -37.36 12.65 -13.74
N LEU A 83 -37.59 11.90 -12.65
CA LEU A 83 -36.52 11.43 -11.79
C LEU A 83 -35.60 10.44 -12.52
N TYR A 84 -36.17 9.57 -13.35
CA TYR A 84 -35.42 8.60 -14.15
C TYR A 84 -34.51 9.30 -15.17
N GLU A 85 -35.03 10.28 -15.90
CA GLU A 85 -34.25 11.08 -16.86
C GLU A 85 -33.10 11.82 -16.17
N ASN A 86 -33.34 12.42 -15.01
CA ASN A 86 -32.26 13.04 -14.23
C ASN A 86 -31.19 12.03 -13.82
N LYS A 87 -31.60 10.81 -13.43
CA LYS A 87 -30.64 9.76 -13.05
C LYS A 87 -29.85 9.24 -14.25
N GLN A 88 -30.48 9.14 -15.42
CA GLN A 88 -29.80 8.82 -16.68
C GLN A 88 -28.74 9.88 -17.02
N HIS A 89 -29.08 11.16 -16.89
CA HIS A 89 -28.14 12.24 -17.14
C HIS A 89 -26.95 12.21 -16.16
N GLU A 90 -27.21 12.01 -14.86
CA GLU A 90 -26.15 11.90 -13.85
C GLU A 90 -25.22 10.70 -14.13
N LEU A 91 -25.78 9.55 -14.53
CA LEU A 91 -25.00 8.38 -14.91
C LEU A 91 -24.13 8.64 -16.13
N GLN A 92 -24.62 9.39 -17.11
CA GLN A 92 -23.83 9.74 -18.29
C GLN A 92 -22.64 10.62 -17.92
N LEU A 93 -22.86 11.67 -17.12
CA LEU A 93 -21.76 12.52 -16.63
C LEU A 93 -20.71 11.72 -15.87
N LYS A 94 -21.14 10.74 -15.05
CA LYS A 94 -20.22 9.87 -14.33
C LYS A 94 -19.42 8.93 -15.23
N ARG A 95 -19.99 8.49 -16.36
CA ARG A 95 -19.25 7.70 -17.36
C ARG A 95 -18.19 8.55 -18.06
N ASP A 96 -18.55 9.77 -18.45
CA ASP A 96 -17.61 10.68 -19.13
C ASP A 96 -16.45 11.07 -18.19
N GLU A 97 -16.74 11.30 -16.90
CA GLU A 97 -15.71 11.51 -15.87
C GLU A 97 -14.80 10.30 -15.72
N LEU A 98 -15.38 9.08 -15.70
CA LEU A 98 -14.62 7.84 -15.56
C LEU A 98 -13.66 7.64 -16.74
N GLU A 99 -14.15 7.78 -17.97
CA GLU A 99 -13.34 7.65 -19.19
C GLU A 99 -12.16 8.63 -19.20
N ASN A 100 -12.39 9.89 -18.80
CA ASN A 100 -11.33 10.89 -18.67
C ASN A 100 -10.30 10.51 -17.59
N THR A 101 -10.74 9.95 -16.46
CA THR A 101 -9.82 9.49 -15.42
C THR A 101 -9.00 8.27 -15.85
N GLU A 102 -9.60 7.34 -16.59
CA GLU A 102 -8.91 6.17 -17.15
C GLU A 102 -7.82 6.60 -18.12
N ALA A 103 -8.12 7.51 -19.05
CA ALA A 103 -7.13 8.05 -19.98
C ALA A 103 -5.94 8.75 -19.26
N LYS A 104 -6.20 9.46 -18.16
CA LYS A 104 -5.14 10.08 -17.34
C LYS A 104 -4.28 9.04 -16.63
N ILE A 105 -4.90 7.96 -16.13
CA ILE A 105 -4.17 6.87 -15.48
C ILE A 105 -3.25 6.19 -16.49
N GLU A 106 -3.74 5.85 -17.68
CA GLU A 106 -2.91 5.24 -18.74
C GLU A 106 -1.72 6.12 -19.11
N PHE A 107 -1.93 7.43 -19.23
CA PHE A 107 -0.85 8.38 -19.50
C PHE A 107 0.22 8.39 -18.38
N ILE A 108 -0.21 8.45 -17.11
CA ILE A 108 0.71 8.42 -15.96
C ILE A 108 1.48 7.08 -15.89
N GLU A 109 0.81 5.97 -16.20
CA GLU A 109 1.45 4.64 -16.23
C GLU A 109 2.53 4.56 -17.31
N TYR A 110 2.26 5.12 -18.49
CA TYR A 110 3.24 5.23 -19.56
C TYR A 110 4.45 6.08 -19.15
N GLU A 111 4.23 7.27 -18.58
CA GLU A 111 5.33 8.13 -18.10
C GLU A 111 6.15 7.44 -17.00
N LYS A 112 5.49 6.76 -16.07
CA LYS A 112 6.15 5.98 -15.00
C LYS A 112 7.03 4.87 -15.57
N GLN A 113 6.57 4.18 -16.61
CA GLN A 113 7.36 3.14 -17.28
C GLN A 113 8.60 3.71 -17.98
N GLN A 114 8.44 4.83 -18.67
CA GLN A 114 9.56 5.53 -19.30
C GLN A 114 10.60 5.96 -18.26
N LEU A 115 10.15 6.61 -17.19
CA LEU A 115 11.00 7.09 -16.11
C LEU A 115 11.77 5.95 -15.42
N LYS A 116 11.11 4.81 -15.21
CA LYS A 116 11.74 3.60 -14.65
C LYS A 116 12.89 3.10 -15.54
N SER A 117 12.73 3.14 -16.85
CA SER A 117 13.76 2.70 -17.80
C SER A 117 15.01 3.60 -17.74
N VAL A 118 14.80 4.92 -17.66
CA VAL A 118 15.86 5.93 -17.55
C VAL A 118 16.64 5.76 -16.26
N TYR A 119 15.95 5.63 -15.11
CA TYR A 119 16.62 5.43 -13.83
C TYR A 119 17.39 4.10 -13.76
N SER A 120 16.86 3.03 -14.36
CA SER A 120 17.57 1.75 -14.46
C SER A 120 18.87 1.89 -15.24
N ALA A 121 18.83 2.54 -16.41
CA ALA A 121 20.03 2.76 -17.23
C ALA A 121 21.08 3.63 -16.51
N GLN A 122 20.62 4.63 -15.75
CA GLN A 122 21.51 5.47 -14.95
C GLN A 122 22.16 4.70 -13.79
N ALA A 123 21.39 3.83 -13.11
CA ALA A 123 21.92 2.97 -12.05
C ALA A 123 23.01 2.05 -12.59
N ASP A 124 22.76 1.39 -13.73
CA ASP A 124 23.74 0.51 -14.37
C ASP A 124 25.02 1.26 -14.79
N ALA A 125 24.89 2.51 -15.23
CA ALA A 125 26.04 3.35 -15.58
C ALA A 125 26.88 3.72 -14.35
N LEU A 126 26.24 4.07 -13.23
CA LEU A 126 26.91 4.37 -11.97
C LEU A 126 27.60 3.13 -11.39
N ASP A 127 26.96 1.97 -11.43
CA ASP A 127 27.54 0.72 -10.94
C ASP A 127 28.81 0.33 -11.73
N LYS A 128 28.80 0.56 -13.04
CA LYS A 128 30.01 0.40 -13.88
C LYS A 128 31.13 1.36 -13.45
N GLN A 129 30.81 2.63 -13.21
CA GLN A 129 31.80 3.61 -12.73
C GLN A 129 32.38 3.23 -11.36
N ILE A 130 31.54 2.79 -10.42
CA ILE A 130 31.97 2.31 -9.11
C ILE A 130 32.92 1.13 -9.26
N THR A 131 32.60 0.18 -10.13
CA THR A 131 33.44 -1.01 -10.37
C THR A 131 34.82 -0.62 -10.91
N ILE A 132 34.88 0.32 -11.86
CA ILE A 132 36.14 0.85 -12.41
C ILE A 132 36.97 1.51 -11.29
N LEU A 133 36.36 2.43 -10.53
CA LEU A 133 37.06 3.13 -9.45
C LEU A 133 37.57 2.18 -8.36
N GLN A 134 36.79 1.15 -8.00
CA GLN A 134 37.22 0.13 -7.05
C GLN A 134 38.43 -0.67 -7.55
N SER A 135 38.46 -0.99 -8.85
CA SER A 135 39.61 -1.65 -9.48
C SER A 135 40.85 -0.75 -9.43
N ASP A 136 40.70 0.53 -9.78
CA ASP A 136 41.79 1.51 -9.74
C ASP A 136 42.35 1.73 -8.34
N ILE A 137 41.49 1.80 -7.33
CA ILE A 137 41.90 1.90 -5.92
C ILE A 137 42.73 0.68 -5.53
N LYS A 138 42.25 -0.54 -5.82
CA LYS A 138 42.99 -1.77 -5.51
C LYS A 138 44.35 -1.81 -6.21
N ALA A 139 44.40 -1.38 -7.47
CA ALA A 139 45.66 -1.28 -8.21
C ALA A 139 46.63 -0.30 -7.53
N LYS A 140 46.17 0.90 -7.17
CA LYS A 140 46.98 1.90 -6.46
C LYS A 140 47.45 1.42 -5.07
N GLU A 141 46.58 0.76 -4.31
CA GLU A 141 46.94 0.15 -3.02
C GLU A 141 48.05 -0.90 -3.17
N SER A 142 47.98 -1.73 -4.22
CA SER A 142 49.03 -2.72 -4.50
C SER A 142 50.39 -2.07 -4.81
N VAL A 143 50.38 -0.96 -5.56
CA VAL A 143 51.59 -0.18 -5.87
C VAL A 143 52.17 0.44 -4.59
N ILE A 144 51.34 1.04 -3.74
CA ILE A 144 51.76 1.61 -2.45
C ILE A 144 52.38 0.53 -1.56
N LYS A 145 51.74 -0.64 -1.47
CA LYS A 145 52.25 -1.78 -0.70
C LYS A 145 53.62 -2.24 -1.22
N ASN A 146 53.78 -2.33 -2.53
CA ASN A 146 55.05 -2.70 -3.17
C ASN A 146 56.15 -1.66 -2.89
N LEU A 147 55.84 -0.36 -3.01
CA LEU A 147 56.76 0.72 -2.69
C LEU A 147 57.18 0.70 -1.22
N ARG A 148 56.25 0.47 -0.30
CA ARG A 148 56.53 0.32 1.14
C ARG A 148 57.47 -0.85 1.42
N ASN A 149 57.25 -1.99 0.76
CA ASN A 149 58.13 -3.15 0.94
C ASN A 149 59.54 -2.87 0.39
N LYS A 150 59.65 -2.19 -0.75
CA LYS A 150 60.93 -1.75 -1.31
C LYS A 150 61.64 -0.76 -0.37
N SER A 151 60.95 0.26 0.14
CA SER A 151 61.54 1.26 1.04
C SER A 151 62.05 0.62 2.34
N ARG A 152 61.30 -0.31 2.93
CA ARG A 152 61.77 -1.12 4.06
C ARG A 152 63.02 -1.93 3.71
N GLY A 153 63.06 -2.55 2.53
CA GLY A 153 64.23 -3.27 2.05
C GLY A 153 65.47 -2.38 1.93
N PHE A 154 65.32 -1.16 1.40
CA PHE A 154 66.39 -0.18 1.34
C PHE A 154 66.84 0.27 2.73
N LEU A 155 65.90 0.63 3.60
CA LEU A 155 66.21 1.06 4.98
C LEU A 155 66.95 -0.03 5.74
N ARG A 156 66.50 -1.28 5.62
CA ARG A 156 67.17 -2.44 6.21
C ARG A 156 68.60 -2.59 5.72
N LYS A 157 68.84 -2.56 4.40
CA LYS A 157 70.20 -2.67 3.83
C LYS A 157 71.09 -1.51 4.27
N TYR A 158 70.53 -0.29 4.32
CA TYR A 158 71.24 0.89 4.79
C TYR A 158 71.66 0.72 6.27
N LEU A 159 70.75 0.25 7.12
CA LEU A 159 71.01 -0.01 8.53
C LEU A 159 72.05 -1.12 8.74
N GLU A 160 71.92 -2.25 8.03
CA GLU A 160 72.86 -3.37 8.11
C GLU A 160 74.28 -2.98 7.69
N ASN A 161 74.44 -2.06 6.71
CA ASN A 161 75.73 -1.64 6.19
C ASN A 161 76.40 -0.53 7.00
N ASN A 162 75.62 0.44 7.50
CA ASN A 162 76.17 1.63 8.17
C ASN A 162 76.23 1.49 9.70
N TYR A 163 75.41 0.60 10.28
CA TYR A 163 75.31 0.46 11.74
C TYR A 163 75.38 -1.01 12.16
N PRO A 164 76.59 -1.52 12.51
CA PRO A 164 76.78 -2.91 12.93
C PRO A 164 75.87 -3.34 14.10
N GLN A 165 75.50 -2.39 14.97
CA GLN A 165 74.59 -2.61 16.11
C GLN A 165 73.14 -2.89 15.67
N MET A 166 72.69 -2.26 14.57
CA MET A 166 71.36 -2.48 13.99
C MET A 166 71.29 -3.76 13.15
N LYS A 167 72.43 -4.26 12.65
CA LYS A 167 72.49 -5.50 11.86
C LYS A 167 71.90 -6.71 12.62
N LYS A 168 72.15 -6.79 13.93
CA LYS A 168 71.66 -7.86 14.81
C LYS A 168 70.13 -7.98 14.82
N LEU A 169 69.41 -6.88 14.59
CA LEU A 169 67.94 -6.84 14.54
C LEU A 169 67.38 -7.62 13.35
N TYR A 170 68.17 -7.75 12.29
CA TYR A 170 67.73 -8.29 11.00
C TYR A 170 68.43 -9.60 10.61
N ASP A 171 69.57 -9.90 11.22
CA ASP A 171 70.29 -11.15 11.01
C ASP A 171 69.51 -12.36 11.55
N LYS A 172 69.48 -13.42 10.75
CA LYS A 172 68.80 -14.69 11.10
C LYS A 172 69.66 -15.56 12.02
N GLY A 173 70.99 -15.42 11.96
CA GLY A 173 71.94 -16.22 12.74
C GLY A 173 72.23 -15.66 14.14
N ASP A 174 72.05 -14.35 14.33
CA ASP A 174 72.30 -13.72 15.63
C ASP A 174 71.18 -14.02 16.63
N VAL A 175 71.55 -14.54 17.80
CA VAL A 175 70.65 -14.60 18.96
C VAL A 175 70.63 -13.21 19.59
N VAL A 176 69.51 -12.51 19.44
CA VAL A 176 69.30 -11.23 20.10
C VAL A 176 68.75 -11.51 21.49
N VAL A 177 69.43 -11.00 22.51
CA VAL A 177 69.01 -11.06 23.91
C VAL A 177 68.39 -9.72 24.29
N LYS A 178 67.73 -9.67 25.45
CA LYS A 178 67.20 -8.44 26.05
C LYS A 178 68.22 -7.30 26.00
N TYR A 179 67.77 -6.15 25.48
CA TYR A 179 68.60 -4.95 25.45
C TYR A 179 68.76 -4.37 26.85
N SER A 180 70.00 -4.08 27.22
CA SER A 180 70.35 -3.26 28.38
C SER A 180 69.97 -1.79 28.16
N ASP A 181 69.93 -0.99 29.23
CA ASP A 181 69.58 0.44 29.13
C ASP A 181 70.53 1.21 28.19
N LYS A 182 71.82 0.88 28.21
CA LYS A 182 72.82 1.46 27.29
C LYS A 182 72.55 1.10 25.83
N GLU A 183 72.13 -0.13 25.55
CA GLU A 183 71.80 -0.55 24.17
C GLU A 183 70.52 0.13 23.67
N TRP A 184 69.57 0.42 24.57
CA TRP A 184 68.40 1.21 24.24
C TRP A 184 68.72 2.67 23.96
N GLU A 185 69.61 3.30 24.71
CA GLU A 185 70.06 4.69 24.46
C GLU A 185 70.67 4.81 23.06
N VAL A 186 71.58 3.88 22.72
CA VAL A 186 72.21 3.82 21.39
C VAL A 186 71.19 3.57 20.29
N PHE A 187 70.21 2.68 20.53
CA PHE A 187 69.13 2.43 19.58
C PHE A 187 68.26 3.69 19.36
N GLU A 188 67.88 4.39 20.43
CA GLU A 188 67.03 5.58 20.36
C GLU A 188 67.74 6.73 19.63
N GLU A 189 69.05 6.92 19.84
CA GLU A 189 69.85 7.90 19.12
C GLU A 189 69.90 7.61 17.61
N LEU A 190 70.22 6.36 17.25
CA LEU A 190 70.22 5.90 15.87
C LEU A 190 68.83 5.99 15.23
N PHE A 191 67.77 5.66 15.97
CA PHE A 191 66.40 5.77 15.50
C PHE A 191 66.01 7.24 15.24
N CYS A 192 66.37 8.15 16.15
CA CYS A 192 66.12 9.58 15.98
C CYS A 192 66.84 10.15 14.75
N SER A 193 67.99 9.59 14.35
CA SER A 193 68.67 10.01 13.11
C SER A 193 67.86 9.66 11.84
N ILE A 194 67.05 8.60 11.89
CA ILE A 194 66.26 8.10 10.76
C ILE A 194 64.86 8.73 10.77
N TYR A 195 64.23 8.81 11.94
CA TYR A 195 62.87 9.31 12.14
C TYR A 195 62.83 10.38 13.23
N PRO A 196 63.42 11.57 13.00
CA PRO A 196 63.63 12.59 14.04
C PRO A 196 62.32 13.14 14.62
N LYS A 197 61.21 13.04 13.88
CA LYS A 197 59.92 13.60 14.28
C LYS A 197 59.04 12.63 15.05
N LEU A 198 59.31 11.32 15.02
CA LEU A 198 58.37 10.33 15.55
C LEU A 198 58.24 10.42 17.07
N ILE A 199 59.35 10.29 17.80
CA ILE A 199 59.33 10.30 19.27
C ILE A 199 58.79 11.65 19.81
N PRO A 200 59.24 12.83 19.32
CA PRO A 200 58.66 14.10 19.74
C PRO A 200 57.15 14.21 19.49
N LYS A 201 56.66 13.74 18.34
CA LYS A 201 55.23 13.75 18.02
C LYS A 201 54.44 12.77 18.89
N LEU A 202 54.98 11.58 19.18
CA LEU A 202 54.35 10.62 20.09
C LEU A 202 54.23 11.19 21.50
N CYS A 203 55.29 11.80 22.02
CA CYS A 203 55.27 12.44 23.35
C CYS A 203 54.28 13.63 23.41
N LYS A 204 54.20 14.43 22.35
CA LYS A 204 53.28 15.58 22.29
C LYS A 204 51.82 15.16 22.15
N ASN A 205 51.52 14.22 21.26
CA ASN A 205 50.15 13.84 20.92
C ASN A 205 49.60 12.77 21.87
N TYR A 206 50.47 11.95 22.46
CA TYR A 206 50.12 10.83 23.33
C TYR A 206 50.97 10.84 24.62
N PRO A 207 50.82 11.86 25.48
CA PRO A 207 51.65 12.03 26.68
C PRO A 207 51.49 10.89 27.71
N LYS A 208 50.40 10.12 27.63
CA LYS A 208 50.15 8.94 28.47
C LYS A 208 50.83 7.66 27.94
N MET A 209 51.54 7.71 26.81
CA MET A 209 52.23 6.56 26.22
C MET A 209 53.52 6.28 26.98
N ASN A 210 53.67 5.06 27.47
CA ASN A 210 54.84 4.68 28.26
C ASN A 210 56.07 4.44 27.36
N LYS A 211 57.28 4.50 27.94
CA LYS A 211 58.53 4.30 27.20
C LYS A 211 58.62 2.93 26.50
N LYS A 212 58.00 1.88 27.06
CA LYS A 212 58.00 0.54 26.45
C LYS A 212 57.12 0.48 25.20
N GLU A 213 55.95 1.13 25.23
CA GLU A 213 55.03 1.28 24.10
C GLU A 213 55.67 2.12 22.99
N GLN A 214 56.40 3.19 23.35
CA GLN A 214 57.17 3.99 22.38
C GLN A 214 58.27 3.16 21.71
N ARG A 215 59.07 2.42 22.49
CA ARG A 215 60.12 1.51 21.96
C ARG A 215 59.53 0.45 21.04
N PHE A 216 58.37 -0.10 21.38
CA PHE A 216 57.63 -1.02 20.52
C PHE A 216 57.25 -0.36 19.18
N CYS A 217 56.68 0.86 19.20
CA CYS A 217 56.35 1.60 17.99
C CYS A 217 57.58 1.87 17.10
N CYS A 218 58.73 2.19 17.70
CA CYS A 218 59.99 2.38 16.95
C CYS A 218 60.45 1.08 16.26
N LEU A 219 60.45 -0.04 16.98
CA LEU A 219 60.82 -1.35 16.42
C LEU A 219 59.85 -1.82 15.33
N LEU A 220 58.55 -1.56 15.53
CA LEU A 220 57.51 -1.87 14.55
C LEU A 220 57.68 -1.06 13.26
N LEU A 221 57.96 0.24 13.38
CA LEU A 221 58.16 1.13 12.23
C LEU A 221 59.41 0.74 11.41
N LEU A 222 60.47 0.28 12.09
CA LEU A 222 61.66 -0.27 11.45
C LEU A 222 61.43 -1.62 10.75
N GLY A 223 60.27 -2.26 10.96
CA GLY A 223 59.93 -3.55 10.36
C GLY A 223 60.68 -4.73 10.98
N VAL A 224 61.06 -4.62 12.25
CA VAL A 224 61.68 -5.73 13.01
C VAL A 224 60.63 -6.83 13.22
N LYS A 225 61.03 -8.09 13.03
CA LYS A 225 60.09 -9.22 13.19
C LYS A 225 59.64 -9.36 14.64
N THR A 226 58.37 -9.71 14.85
CA THR A 226 57.73 -9.94 16.17
C THR A 226 58.56 -10.82 17.09
N ALA A 227 59.18 -11.89 16.57
CA ALA A 227 60.04 -12.79 17.35
C ALA A 227 61.30 -12.10 17.90
N LYS A 228 61.90 -11.19 17.12
CA LYS A 228 63.07 -10.40 17.56
C LYS A 228 62.66 -9.31 18.53
N ILE A 229 61.52 -8.65 18.29
CA ILE A 229 60.94 -7.66 19.23
C ILE A 229 60.70 -8.31 20.60
N SER A 230 60.11 -9.50 20.62
CA SER A 230 59.88 -10.31 21.82
C SER A 230 61.17 -10.57 22.60
N ALA A 231 62.24 -10.98 21.91
CA ALA A 231 63.54 -11.22 22.54
C ALA A 231 64.20 -9.94 23.09
N ILE A 232 64.14 -8.83 22.35
CA ILE A 232 64.72 -7.53 22.74
C ILE A 232 63.99 -6.93 23.95
N MET A 233 62.66 -7.01 23.93
CA MET A 233 61.81 -6.45 24.96
C MET A 233 61.63 -7.36 26.19
N ASP A 234 62.12 -8.60 26.11
CA ASP A 234 61.95 -9.63 27.16
C ASP A 234 60.47 -9.88 27.48
N LEU A 235 59.69 -10.09 26.42
CA LEU A 235 58.24 -10.31 26.48
C LEU A 235 57.87 -11.53 25.64
N GLU A 236 56.85 -12.27 26.03
CA GLU A 236 56.37 -13.41 25.25
C GLU A 236 55.89 -12.99 23.83
N PRO A 237 56.14 -13.80 22.79
CA PRO A 237 55.68 -13.49 21.43
C PRO A 237 54.17 -13.26 21.33
N ASN A 238 53.38 -14.01 22.11
CA ASN A 238 51.93 -13.86 22.19
C ASN A 238 51.52 -12.48 22.73
N THR A 239 52.26 -11.96 23.71
CA THR A 239 52.06 -10.63 24.26
C THR A 239 52.39 -9.57 23.22
N ILE A 240 53.54 -9.68 22.54
CA ILE A 240 53.93 -8.75 21.47
C ILE A 240 52.95 -8.78 20.29
N SER A 241 52.35 -9.92 19.97
CA SER A 241 51.34 -10.02 18.89
C SER A 241 50.07 -9.20 19.15
N LYS A 242 49.72 -8.99 20.43
CA LYS A 242 48.54 -8.20 20.86
C LYS A 242 48.87 -6.72 21.08
N TYR A 243 50.14 -6.37 21.23
CA TYR A 243 50.58 -4.99 21.46
C TYR A 243 50.10 -3.99 20.40
N PRO A 244 50.11 -4.30 19.09
CA PRO A 244 49.56 -3.40 18.08
C PRO A 244 48.11 -3.03 18.35
N THR A 245 47.25 -4.02 18.56
CA THR A 245 45.82 -3.83 18.82
C THR A 245 45.58 -3.06 20.12
N ASN A 246 46.28 -3.43 21.20
CA ASN A 246 46.15 -2.76 22.49
C ASN A 246 46.58 -1.28 22.43
N ILE A 247 47.66 -0.97 21.70
CA ILE A 247 48.12 0.42 21.51
C ILE A 247 47.12 1.19 20.64
N GLN A 248 46.54 0.55 19.63
CA GLN A 248 45.50 1.16 18.79
C GLN A 248 44.24 1.51 19.58
N GLU A 249 43.71 0.57 20.37
CA GLU A 249 42.53 0.81 21.20
C GLU A 249 42.80 1.90 22.26
N LYS A 250 44.00 1.90 22.84
CA LYS A 250 44.35 2.84 23.92
C LYS A 250 44.64 4.27 23.46
N TYR A 251 45.16 4.46 22.24
CA TYR A 251 45.64 5.77 21.78
C TYR A 251 45.12 6.22 20.41
N PHE A 252 44.63 5.31 19.57
CA PHE A 252 44.31 5.56 18.16
C PHE A 252 42.89 5.12 17.75
N GLU A 253 41.96 5.06 18.70
CA GLU A 253 40.58 4.58 18.48
C GLU A 253 39.85 5.32 17.32
N SER A 254 40.18 6.59 17.08
CA SER A 254 39.61 7.41 15.99
C SER A 254 40.10 7.05 14.57
N TYR A 255 41.14 6.21 14.42
CA TYR A 255 41.74 5.89 13.12
C TYR A 255 41.07 4.70 12.40
N GLY A 256 40.03 4.10 12.99
CA GLY A 256 39.22 3.04 12.38
C GLY A 256 40.04 1.79 12.02
N LYS A 257 39.77 1.17 10.86
CA LYS A 257 40.39 -0.10 10.42
C LYS A 257 41.85 0.01 9.91
N LYS A 258 42.52 1.17 10.06
CA LYS A 258 43.92 1.31 9.62
C LYS A 258 44.85 0.54 10.55
N SER A 259 45.93 -0.04 10.02
CA SER A 259 46.92 -0.74 10.86
C SER A 259 47.76 0.26 11.68
N LEU A 260 48.30 -0.16 12.83
CA LEU A 260 49.14 0.71 13.67
C LEU A 260 50.35 1.23 12.88
N GLU A 261 50.90 0.39 12.00
CA GLU A 261 52.00 0.76 11.11
C GLU A 261 51.63 1.91 10.17
N ASP A 262 50.42 1.89 9.59
CA ASP A 262 49.94 2.97 8.70
C ASP A 262 49.81 4.29 9.45
N ILE A 263 49.33 4.22 10.69
CA ILE A 263 49.14 5.38 11.55
C ILE A 263 50.51 5.96 11.93
N LEU A 264 51.45 5.14 12.37
CA LEU A 264 52.80 5.59 12.70
C LEU A 264 53.52 6.20 11.49
N LEU A 265 53.37 5.62 10.30
CA LEU A 265 53.92 6.20 9.06
C LEU A 265 53.31 7.56 8.70
N SER A 266 52.03 7.80 9.02
CA SER A 266 51.42 9.13 8.83
C SER A 266 51.92 10.18 9.83
N ILE A 267 52.49 9.74 10.95
CA ILE A 267 53.02 10.60 12.00
C ILE A 267 54.45 11.03 11.69
N VAL A 268 55.26 10.21 11.02
CA VAL A 268 56.65 10.55 10.65
C VAL A 268 56.68 11.78 9.73
#